data_AF-A0A0C2ZQ93-F1
#
_entry.id   AF-A0A0C2ZQ93-F1
#
_cell.length_a   1.000
_cell.length_b   1.000
_cell.length_c   1.000
_cell.angle_alpha   90.00
_cell.angle_beta   90.00
_cell.angle_gamma   90.00
#
_symmetry.space_group_name_H-M   'P 1'
#
loop_
_entity.id
_entity.type
_entity.pdbx_description
1 polymer ?
#
loop_
_entity_poly.entity_id
_entity_poly.type
_entity_poly.pdbx_seq_one_letter_code
_entity_poly.pdbx_strand_id
1 'polypeptide(L)' 'MRPSATQFDLPMTHNICMYIHNAFVDLLKDLKDNIQLPTSGKISTTMDLWSADQTKASFFRLTTH' A
#
# COMPACT_ATOMS: atom_id res chain seq x y z
N MET A 1 -13.78 -25.87 22.69
CA MET A 1 -14.17 -25.89 21.26
C MET A 1 -12.96 -25.37 20.47
N ARG A 2 -12.30 -26.22 19.68
CA ARG A 2 -11.18 -25.80 18.81
C ARG A 2 -11.74 -25.71 17.39
N PRO A 3 -11.67 -24.56 16.70
CA PRO A 3 -12.13 -24.48 15.32
C PRO A 3 -11.25 -25.39 14.46
N SER A 4 -11.87 -26.35 13.76
CA SER A 4 -11.20 -27.18 12.76
C SER A 4 -11.09 -26.39 11.47
N ALA A 5 -10.24 -25.37 11.45
CA ALA A 5 -9.93 -24.64 10.23
C ALA A 5 -9.14 -25.55 9.28
N THR A 6 -9.65 -25.73 8.08
CA THR A 6 -9.06 -26.47 6.96
C THR A 6 -8.36 -25.51 6.00
N GLN A 7 -7.53 -26.01 5.09
CA GLN A 7 -6.87 -25.16 4.09
C GLN A 7 -7.87 -24.40 3.19
N PHE A 8 -9.09 -24.91 3.03
CA PHE A 8 -10.15 -24.21 2.31
C PHE A 8 -10.68 -22.97 3.03
N ASP A 9 -10.48 -22.89 4.35
CA ASP A 9 -10.84 -21.73 5.17
C ASP A 9 -9.78 -20.62 5.09
N LEU A 10 -8.62 -20.89 4.50
CA LEU A 10 -7.56 -19.91 4.30
C LEU A 10 -7.67 -19.26 2.92
N PRO A 11 -7.55 -17.93 2.81
CA PRO A 11 -7.54 -17.27 1.53
C PRO A 11 -6.30 -17.69 0.74
N MET A 12 -6.51 -18.10 -0.51
CA MET A 12 -5.41 -18.39 -1.43
C MET A 12 -4.53 -17.16 -1.65
N THR A 13 -3.26 -17.38 -1.98
CA THR A 13 -2.32 -16.30 -2.32
C THR A 13 -2.89 -15.33 -3.34
N HIS A 14 -3.58 -15.84 -4.37
CA HIS A 14 -4.25 -15.01 -5.36
C HIS A 14 -5.28 -14.05 -4.73
N ASN A 15 -6.12 -14.54 -3.81
CA ASN A 15 -7.13 -13.74 -3.14
C ASN A 15 -6.49 -12.65 -2.26
N ILE A 16 -5.41 -12.99 -1.57
CA ILE A 16 -4.64 -12.03 -0.76
C ILE A 16 -4.02 -10.96 -1.65
N CYS A 17 -3.37 -11.34 -2.75
CA CYS A 17 -2.77 -10.40 -3.70
C CYS A 17 -3.82 -9.46 -4.31
N MET A 18 -4.98 -10.00 -4.72
CA MET A 18 -6.09 -9.20 -5.24
C MET A 18 -6.63 -8.23 -4.21
N TYR A 19 -6.81 -8.69 -2.96
CA TYR A 19 -7.25 -7.83 -1.86
C TYR A 19 -6.27 -6.68 -1.62
N ILE A 20 -4.96 -6.98 -1.51
CA ILE A 20 -3.92 -5.96 -1.31
C ILE A 20 -3.91 -4.97 -2.48
N HIS A 21 -4.00 -5.45 -3.72
CA HIS A 21 -4.04 -4.58 -4.90
C HIS A 21 -5.24 -3.63 -4.86
N ASN A 22 -6.44 -4.16 -4.63
CA ASN A 22 -7.66 -3.35 -4.60
C ASN A 22 -7.63 -2.33 -3.46
N ALA A 23 -7.25 -2.76 -2.24
CA ALA A 23 -7.11 -1.87 -1.10
C ALA A 23 -6.09 -0.74 -1.35
N PHE A 24 -4.98 -1.05 -2.02
CA PHE A 24 -3.99 -0.05 -2.38
C PHE A 24 -4.51 0.93 -3.44
N VAL A 25 -5.25 0.45 -4.44
CA VAL A 25 -5.90 1.29 -5.45
C VAL A 25 -6.92 2.24 -4.81
N ASP A 26 -7.74 1.75 -3.89
CA ASP A 26 -8.75 2.58 -3.21
C ASP A 26 -8.09 3.62 -2.30
N LEU A 27 -7.04 3.25 -1.56
CA LEU A 27 -6.22 4.20 -0.80
C LEU A 27 -5.68 5.34 -1.68
N LEU A 28 -5.20 5.03 -2.89
CA LEU A 28 -4.69 6.05 -3.81
C LEU A 28 -5.78 6.98 -4.35
N LYS A 29 -6.99 6.45 -4.59
CA LYS A 29 -8.14 7.28 -4.98
C LYS A 29 -8.53 8.22 -3.85
N ASP A 30 -8.66 7.68 -2.64
CA ASP A 30 -9.02 8.48 -1.46
C ASP A 30 -7.96 9.56 -1.19
N LEU A 31 -6.68 9.22 -1.29
CA LEU A 31 -5.59 10.18 -1.13
C LEU A 31 -5.67 11.29 -2.19
N LYS A 32 -5.89 10.94 -3.46
CA LYS A 32 -6.06 11.92 -4.54
C LYS A 32 -7.23 12.84 -4.25
N ASP A 33 -8.38 12.30 -3.89
CA ASP A 33 -9.59 13.09 -3.64
C ASP A 33 -9.36 14.04 -2.46
N ASN A 34 -8.74 13.56 -1.38
CA ASN A 34 -8.37 14.38 -0.22
C ASN A 34 -7.38 15.51 -0.55
N ILE A 35 -6.38 15.23 -1.39
CA ILE A 35 -5.42 16.23 -1.85
C ILE A 35 -6.09 17.31 -2.71
N GLN A 36 -7.08 16.91 -3.52
CA GLN A 36 -7.81 17.81 -4.42
C GLN A 36 -8.88 18.65 -3.71
N LEU A 37 -9.16 18.39 -2.42
CA LEU A 37 -10.13 19.19 -1.67
C LEU A 37 -9.66 20.65 -1.53
N PRO A 38 -10.56 21.64 -1.70
CA PRO A 38 -10.22 23.07 -1.54
C PRO A 38 -9.73 23.43 -0.11
N THR A 39 -10.07 22.60 0.87
CA THR A 39 -9.66 22.71 2.28
C THR A 39 -8.36 21.98 2.60
N SER A 40 -7.75 21.31 1.61
CA SER A 40 -6.45 20.67 1.81
C SER A 40 -5.44 21.76 2.11
N GLY A 41 -4.81 21.69 3.29
CA GLY A 41 -3.84 22.66 3.75
C GLY A 41 -2.52 22.57 2.99
N LYS A 42 -1.40 22.74 3.70
CA LYS A 42 -0.09 22.49 3.10
C LYS A 42 0.18 20.99 3.12
N ILE A 43 0.28 20.39 1.93
CA ILE A 43 0.79 19.04 1.74
C ILE A 43 2.31 19.12 1.67
N SER A 44 3.00 18.25 2.40
CA SER A 44 4.47 18.13 2.29
C SER A 44 4.86 16.71 1.90
N THR A 45 5.92 16.57 1.12
CA THR A 45 6.40 15.26 0.67
C THR A 45 7.87 15.08 1.00
N THR A 46 8.19 13.96 1.63
CA THR A 46 9.56 13.50 1.84
C THR A 46 9.90 12.48 0.75
N MET A 47 11.00 12.72 0.03
CA MET A 47 11.51 11.85 -1.03
C MET A 47 12.83 11.26 -0.59
N ASP A 48 12.87 9.94 -0.41
CA ASP A 48 14.10 9.22 -0.07
C ASP A 48 14.50 8.34 -1.25
N LEU A 49 15.75 8.48 -1.69
CA LEU A 49 16.35 7.65 -2.71
C LEU A 49 17.56 6.93 -2.12
N TRP A 50 17.57 5.61 -2.21
CA TRP A 50 18.69 4.80 -1.73
C TRP A 50 18.85 3.55 -2.60
N SER A 51 20.05 2.99 -2.63
CA SER A 51 20.36 1.75 -3.34
C SER A 51 20.77 0.68 -2.35
N ALA A 52 20.43 -0.58 -2.63
CA ALA A 52 20.92 -1.72 -1.87
C ALA A 52 21.83 -2.57 -2.75
N ASP A 53 23.10 -2.68 -2.38
CA ASP A 53 24.10 -3.44 -3.14
C ASP A 53 23.73 -4.93 -3.25
N GLN A 54 23.11 -5.48 -2.19
CA GLN A 54 22.68 -6.88 -2.15
C GLN A 54 21.60 -7.20 -3.18
N THR A 55 20.67 -6.28 -3.43
CA THR A 55 19.58 -6.49 -4.39
C THR A 55 19.90 -5.91 -5.76
N LYS A 56 21.02 -5.18 -5.90
CA LYS A 56 21.39 -4.40 -7.10
C LYS A 56 20.23 -3.56 -7.64
N ALA A 57 19.44 -3.01 -6.72
CA ALA A 57 18.26 -2.22 -7.03
C ALA A 57 18.33 -0.85 -6.36
N SER A 58 17.74 0.14 -7.01
CA SER A 58 17.49 1.47 -6.44
C SER A 58 16.04 1.56 -5.99
N PHE A 59 15.83 2.11 -4.81
CA PHE A 59 14.53 2.27 -4.18
C PHE A 59 14.20 3.75 -4.07
N PHE A 60 13.05 4.13 -4.62
CA PHE A 60 12.49 5.46 -4.47
C PHE A 60 11.30 5.38 -3.52
N ARG A 61 11.39 6.09 -2.40
CA ARG A 61 10.32 6.21 -1.43
C ARG A 61 9.76 7.62 -1.47
N LEU A 62 8.44 7.72 -1.57
CA LEU A 62 7.69 8.96 -1.43
C LEU A 62 6.79 8.84 -0.21
N THR A 63 6.90 9.76 0.74
CA THR A 63 6.02 9.85 1.91
C THR A 63 5.32 11.20 1.89
N THR A 64 4.00 11.23 1.98
CA THR A 64 3.19 12.46 2.02
C THR A 64 2.70 12.72 3.46
N HIS A 65 2.76 13.97 3.91
CA HIS A 65 2.28 14.46 5.21
C HIS A 65 1.26 15.58 5.03
#